data_AF-A0A496XQN1-F1
#
_entry.id   AF-A0A496XQN1-F1
#
_cell.length_a   1.000
_cell.length_b   1.000
_cell.length_c   1.000
_cell.angle_alpha   90.00
_cell.angle_beta   90.00
_cell.angle_gamma   90.00
#
_symmetry.space_group_name_H-M   'P 1'
#
loop_
_entity.id
_entity.type
_entity.pdbx_description
1 polymer ?
#
loop_
_entity_poly.entity_id
_entity_poly.type
_entity_poly.pdbx_seq_one_letter_code
_entity_poly.pdbx_strand_id
1 'polypeptide(L)'
;MKTNEGKIDFDVLGYTVTFRPSADGSDVAPEQILDYVRKEANIIKRNSPNLDSGQIAVLLALKLAKENFDLKNDFKENIDKLQASASDALQYFEEVAPTIS
;
A
#
# COMPACT_ATOMS: atom_id res chain seq x y z
N MET A 1 2.17 -9.31 -25.22
CA MET A 1 1.59 -8.09 -24.62
C MET A 1 1.35 -7.12 -25.77
N LYS A 2 0.10 -6.71 -26.03
CA LYS A 2 -0.24 -5.76 -27.10
C LYS A 2 -0.66 -4.46 -26.44
N THR A 3 0.27 -3.52 -26.34
CA THR A 3 0.02 -2.17 -25.83
C THR A 3 -0.65 -1.36 -26.95
N ASN A 4 -1.95 -1.12 -26.84
CA ASN A 4 -2.64 -0.13 -27.67
C ASN A 4 -3.24 0.92 -26.72
N GLU A 5 -2.82 2.18 -26.86
CA GLU A 5 -3.44 3.37 -26.24
C GLU A 5 -3.42 3.46 -24.69
N GLY A 6 -2.31 3.11 -24.03
CA GLY A 6 -2.19 3.28 -22.56
C GLY A 6 -3.17 2.42 -21.75
N LYS A 7 -3.80 1.42 -22.40
CA LYS A 7 -4.63 0.40 -21.79
C LYS A 7 -3.79 -0.87 -21.67
N ILE A 8 -3.87 -1.52 -20.52
CA ILE A 8 -3.23 -2.80 -20.26
C ILE A 8 -4.34 -3.81 -19.99
N ASP A 9 -4.46 -4.79 -20.88
CA ASP A 9 -5.36 -5.92 -20.67
C ASP A 9 -4.63 -7.02 -19.91
N PHE A 10 -5.29 -7.55 -18.89
CA PHE A 10 -4.71 -8.62 -18.08
C PHE A 10 -5.74 -9.60 -17.55
N ASP A 11 -5.29 -10.84 -17.41
CA ASP A 11 -6.02 -11.87 -16.68
C ASP A 11 -5.70 -11.81 -15.18
N VAL A 12 -6.74 -11.67 -14.36
CA VAL A 12 -6.69 -11.79 -12.91
C VAL A 12 -7.79 -12.75 -12.49
N LEU A 13 -7.40 -13.91 -11.93
CA LEU A 13 -8.33 -14.93 -11.44
C LEU A 13 -9.30 -15.45 -12.51
N GLY A 14 -8.90 -15.48 -13.79
CA GLY A 14 -9.73 -15.90 -14.92
C GLY A 14 -10.64 -14.80 -15.48
N TYR A 15 -10.53 -13.56 -14.97
CA TYR A 15 -11.21 -12.40 -15.52
C TYR A 15 -10.22 -11.57 -16.34
N THR A 16 -10.58 -11.29 -17.60
CA THR A 16 -9.87 -10.30 -18.41
C THR A 16 -10.34 -8.90 -18.01
N VAL A 17 -9.44 -8.09 -17.50
CA VAL A 17 -9.69 -6.72 -17.05
C VAL A 17 -8.82 -5.77 -17.86
N THR A 18 -9.43 -4.70 -18.37
CA THR A 18 -8.71 -3.59 -19.00
C THR A 18 -8.43 -2.52 -17.95
N PHE A 19 -7.17 -2.28 -17.68
CA PHE A 19 -6.73 -1.22 -16.76
C PHE A 19 -6.15 -0.06 -17.51
N ARG A 20 -6.50 1.12 -17.03
CA ARG A 20 -5.91 2.38 -17.45
C ARG A 20 -5.16 2.92 -16.25
N PRO A 21 -3.82 2.91 -16.28
CA PRO A 21 -3.02 3.57 -15.27
C PRO A 21 -3.47 5.02 -15.15
N SER A 22 -3.66 5.46 -13.91
CA SER A 22 -4.04 6.84 -13.65
C SER A 22 -2.85 7.76 -13.94
N ALA A 23 -3.08 8.94 -14.52
CA ALA A 23 -2.03 9.83 -15.04
C ALA A 23 -1.23 10.56 -13.95
N ASP A 24 -1.51 10.26 -12.68
CA ASP A 24 -1.13 10.99 -11.46
C ASP A 24 0.35 10.84 -11.06
N GLY A 25 1.23 10.41 -11.97
CA GLY A 25 2.67 10.41 -11.73
C GLY A 25 3.13 9.44 -10.65
N SER A 26 2.38 8.35 -10.43
CA SER A 26 2.80 7.25 -9.55
C SER A 26 4.10 6.62 -10.07
N ASP A 27 5.11 6.51 -9.20
CA ASP A 27 6.36 5.79 -9.49
C ASP A 27 6.18 4.27 -9.61
N VAL A 28 5.02 3.75 -9.20
CA VAL A 28 4.73 2.30 -9.27
C VAL A 28 4.22 1.94 -10.66
N ALA A 29 4.95 1.05 -11.34
CA ALA A 29 4.56 0.57 -12.65
C ALA A 29 3.31 -0.34 -12.54
N PRO A 30 2.33 -0.24 -13.47
CA PRO A 30 1.13 -1.08 -13.50
C PRO A 30 1.42 -2.58 -13.39
N GLU A 31 2.50 -3.04 -14.01
CA GLU A 31 2.96 -4.43 -14.00
C GLU A 31 3.32 -4.90 -12.58
N GLN A 32 3.93 -4.03 -11.78
CA GLN A 32 4.27 -4.37 -10.39
C GLN A 32 3.02 -4.58 -9.54
N ILE A 33 1.99 -3.76 -9.75
CA ILE A 33 0.69 -3.89 -9.08
C ILE A 33 0.05 -5.24 -9.46
N LEU A 34 0.09 -5.57 -10.74
CA LEU A 34 -0.47 -6.81 -11.28
C LEU A 34 0.20 -8.06 -10.73
N ASP A 35 1.52 -8.09 -10.76
CA ASP A 35 2.30 -9.23 -10.28
C ASP A 35 2.07 -9.44 -8.78
N TYR A 36 1.99 -8.35 -8.03
CA TYR A 36 1.65 -8.39 -6.61
C TYR A 36 0.25 -8.96 -6.36
N VAL A 37 -0.79 -8.43 -7.03
CA VAL A 37 -2.17 -8.93 -6.92
C VAL A 37 -2.25 -10.42 -7.27
N ARG A 38 -1.62 -10.84 -8.36
CA ARG A 38 -1.60 -12.25 -8.79
C ARG A 38 -0.91 -13.15 -7.77
N LYS A 39 0.24 -12.74 -7.25
CA LYS A 39 0.98 -13.48 -6.23
C LYS A 39 0.11 -13.69 -4.99
N GLU A 40 -0.52 -12.64 -4.49
CA GLU A 40 -1.34 -12.70 -3.28
C GLU A 40 -2.63 -13.51 -3.51
N ALA A 41 -3.27 -13.36 -4.66
CA ALA A 41 -4.43 -14.18 -5.04
C ALA A 41 -4.07 -15.67 -5.09
N ASN A 42 -2.91 -16.02 -5.63
CA ASN A 42 -2.41 -17.40 -5.68
C ASN A 42 -2.07 -17.95 -4.29
N ILE A 43 -1.62 -17.11 -3.35
CA ILE A 43 -1.43 -17.53 -1.95
C ILE A 43 -2.78 -17.92 -1.33
N ILE A 44 -3.80 -17.08 -1.49
CA ILE A 44 -5.15 -17.36 -0.97
C ILE A 44 -5.73 -18.63 -1.60
N LYS A 45 -5.62 -18.77 -2.93
CA LYS A 45 -6.08 -19.96 -3.65
C LYS A 45 -5.40 -21.24 -3.17
N ARG A 46 -4.08 -21.21 -2.91
CA ARG A 46 -3.35 -22.37 -2.37
C ARG A 46 -3.81 -22.76 -0.97
N ASN A 47 -4.11 -21.77 -0.13
CA ASN A 47 -4.56 -22.00 1.24
C ASN A 47 -6.05 -22.40 1.32
N SER A 48 -6.83 -22.11 0.28
CA SER A 48 -8.27 -22.35 0.24
C SER A 48 -8.70 -22.74 -1.17
N PRO A 49 -8.37 -23.96 -1.64
CA PRO A 49 -8.56 -24.38 -3.03
C PRO A 49 -10.03 -24.51 -3.46
N ASN A 50 -10.95 -24.59 -2.49
CA ASN A 50 -12.38 -24.72 -2.74
C ASN A 50 -13.08 -23.39 -3.02
N LEU A 51 -12.38 -22.25 -2.86
CA LEU A 51 -12.95 -20.94 -3.11
C LEU A 51 -12.97 -20.64 -4.61
N ASP A 52 -14.07 -20.03 -5.05
CA ASP A 52 -14.14 -19.52 -6.41
C ASP A 52 -13.30 -18.23 -6.58
N SER A 53 -13.07 -17.85 -7.82
CA SER A 53 -12.29 -16.65 -8.17
C SER A 53 -12.85 -15.36 -7.58
N GLY A 54 -14.18 -15.23 -7.45
CA GLY A 54 -14.81 -14.06 -6.85
C GLY A 54 -14.57 -13.99 -5.34
N GLN A 55 -14.72 -15.11 -4.64
CA GLN A 55 -14.42 -15.22 -3.21
C GLN A 55 -12.95 -14.91 -2.93
N ILE A 56 -12.03 -15.41 -3.76
CA ILE A 56 -10.59 -15.09 -3.66
C ILE A 56 -10.36 -13.59 -3.85
N ALA A 57 -11.01 -12.97 -4.84
CA ALA A 57 -10.87 -11.53 -5.10
C ALA A 57 -11.37 -10.68 -3.90
N VAL A 58 -12.48 -11.05 -3.29
CA VAL A 58 -13.01 -10.37 -2.08
C VAL A 58 -12.05 -10.51 -0.91
N LEU A 59 -11.54 -11.72 -0.64
CA LEU A 59 -10.57 -11.93 0.44
C LEU A 59 -9.28 -11.15 0.20
N LEU A 60 -8.81 -11.08 -1.04
CA LEU A 60 -7.66 -10.28 -1.40
C LEU A 60 -7.92 -8.79 -1.15
N ALA A 61 -9.08 -8.27 -1.57
CA ALA A 61 -9.45 -6.88 -1.31
C ALA A 61 -9.49 -6.56 0.19
N LEU A 62 -10.04 -7.45 1.02
CA LEU A 62 -10.06 -7.30 2.48
C LEU A 62 -8.64 -7.29 3.06
N LYS A 63 -7.77 -8.18 2.58
CA LYS A 63 -6.36 -8.23 2.99
C LYS A 63 -5.63 -6.92 2.65
N LEU A 64 -5.76 -6.44 1.41
CA LEU A 64 -5.12 -5.19 0.98
C LEU A 64 -5.66 -3.97 1.72
N ALA A 65 -6.97 -3.95 2.02
CA ALA A 65 -7.56 -2.91 2.84
C ALA A 65 -6.96 -2.89 4.25
N LYS A 66 -6.86 -4.05 4.90
CA LYS A 66 -6.20 -4.18 6.22
C LYS A 66 -4.76 -3.67 6.17
N GLU A 67 -3.95 -4.14 5.21
CA GLU A 67 -2.56 -3.69 5.06
C GLU A 67 -2.45 -2.18 4.84
N ASN A 68 -3.39 -1.57 4.11
CA ASN A 68 -3.45 -0.13 3.93
C ASN A 68 -3.78 0.62 5.24
N PHE A 69 -4.71 0.10 6.03
CA PHE A 69 -5.04 0.68 7.35
C PHE A 69 -3.87 0.55 8.31
N ASP A 70 -3.22 -0.62 8.37
CA ASP A 70 -2.04 -0.86 9.20
C ASP A 70 -0.92 0.13 8.83
N LEU A 71 -0.61 0.28 7.53
CA LEU A 71 0.42 1.22 7.05
C LEU A 71 0.10 2.68 7.40
N LYS A 72 -1.17 3.09 7.29
CA LYS A 72 -1.61 4.44 7.65
C LYS A 72 -1.48 4.70 9.14
N ASN A 73 -1.82 3.72 9.96
CA ASN A 73 -1.70 3.83 11.41
C ASN A 73 -0.24 3.92 11.82
N ASP A 74 0.62 3.04 11.30
CA ASP A 74 2.07 3.05 11.55
C ASP A 74 2.70 4.38 11.13
N PHE A 75 2.30 4.91 9.96
CA PHE A 75 2.79 6.21 9.50
C PHE A 75 2.39 7.34 10.45
N LYS A 76 1.13 7.37 10.87
CA LYS A 76 0.63 8.36 11.83
C LYS A 76 1.39 8.27 13.15
N GLU A 77 1.55 7.08 13.71
CA GLU A 77 2.28 6.89 14.96
C GLU A 77 3.74 7.36 14.87
N ASN A 78 4.40 7.10 13.74
CA ASN A 78 5.78 7.51 13.54
C ASN A 78 5.93 9.02 13.43
N ILE A 79 4.98 9.70 12.78
CA ILE A 79 4.94 11.17 12.74
C ILE A 79 4.68 11.75 14.12
N ASP A 80 3.74 11.20 14.87
CA ASP A 80 3.42 11.68 16.23
C ASP A 80 4.63 11.51 17.16
N LYS A 81 5.35 10.38 17.09
CA LYS A 81 6.59 10.13 17.84
C LYS A 81 7.71 11.09 17.45
N LEU A 82 7.85 11.38 16.16
CA LEU A 82 8.86 12.32 15.66
C LEU A 82 8.55 13.75 16.15
N GLN A 83 7.29 14.17 16.11
CA GLN A 83 6.87 15.47 16.62
C GLN A 83 7.09 15.59 18.13
N ALA A 84 6.76 14.56 18.91
CA ALA A 84 7.04 14.53 20.34
C ALA A 84 8.55 14.65 20.60
N SER A 85 9.37 13.85 19.91
CA SER A 85 10.83 13.90 20.06
C SER A 85 11.43 15.26 19.70
N ALA A 86 10.91 15.91 18.66
CA ALA A 86 11.33 17.26 18.27
C ALA A 86 10.92 18.32 19.31
N SER A 87 9.71 18.19 19.87
CA SER A 87 9.23 19.07 20.94
C SER A 87 10.06 18.91 22.21
N ASP A 88 10.35 17.67 22.62
CA ASP A 88 11.20 17.38 23.78
C ASP A 88 12.62 17.93 23.59
N ALA A 89 13.18 17.80 22.38
CA ALA A 89 14.49 18.37 22.07
C ALA A 89 14.50 19.90 22.15
N LEU A 90 13.47 20.56 21.61
CA LEU A 90 13.33 22.02 21.71
C LEU A 90 13.17 22.48 23.16
N GLN A 91 12.32 21.81 23.95
CA GLN A 91 12.16 22.09 25.36
C GLN A 91 13.47 21.92 26.13
N TYR A 92 14.23 20.85 25.85
CA TYR A 92 15.55 20.68 26.43
C TYR A 92 16.48 21.87 26.10
N PHE A 93 16.51 22.32 24.84
CA PHE A 93 17.30 23.50 24.46
C PHE A 93 16.85 24.78 25.18
N GLU A 94 15.55 24.97 25.39
CA GLU A 94 15.01 26.11 26.14
C GLU A 94 15.35 26.03 27.64
N GLU A 95 15.34 24.84 28.23
CA GLU A 95 15.67 24.62 29.64
C GLU A 95 17.19 24.67 29.91
N VAL A 96 18.02 24.33 28.91
CA VAL A 96 19.50 24.35 29.02
C VAL A 96 20.16 25.58 28.37
N ALA A 97 19.39 26.47 27.71
CA ALA A 97 19.86 27.80 27.32
C ALA A 97 20.16 28.58 28.60
N PRO A 98 21.44 28.85 28.93
CA PRO A 98 21.74 29.40 30.22
C PRO A 98 21.20 30.83 30.27
N THR A 99 20.70 31.19 31.44
CA THR A 99 20.94 32.48 32.10
C THR A 99 22.41 32.89 31.95
N ILE A 100 22.82 33.30 30.74
CA ILE A 100 24.04 34.05 30.49
C ILE A 100 23.64 35.52 30.62
N SER A 101 23.58 35.99 31.87
CA SER A 101 23.65 37.41 32.24
C SER A 101 24.95 37.65 32.99
#